data_AF-A0A822AT67-F1
#
_entry.id   AF-A0A822AT67-F1
#
_cell.length_a   1.000
_cell.length_b   1.000
_cell.length_c   1.000
_cell.angle_alpha   90.00
_cell.angle_beta   90.00
_cell.angle_gamma   90.00
#
_symmetry.space_group_name_H-M   'P 1'
#
loop_
_entity.id
_entity.type
_entity.pdbx_description
1 polymer ?
#
loop_
_entity_poly.entity_id
_entity_poly.type
_entity_poly.pdbx_seq_one_letter_code
_entity_poly.pdbx_strand_id
1 'polypeptide(L)'
;MEHCKVILCNPPDSRSALIQPLDFLYNEGEDVSLLKHFSQPTENKGYIKECIQRETAYMKQAVRYPLAKAVVYVTFSKNKSENEEIVHATVNEQTEQRSQTPRKDAGFY
;
A
#
# COMPACT_ATOMS: atom_id res chain seq x y z
N MET A 1 0.30 -19.23 6.66
CA MET A 1 1.20 -18.62 5.65
C MET A 1 2.64 -18.76 6.16
N GLU A 2 3.32 -19.87 5.93
CA GLU A 2 4.65 -20.10 6.55
C GLU A 2 5.83 -19.86 5.57
N HIS A 3 5.54 -19.46 4.32
CA HIS A 3 6.56 -19.32 3.27
C HIS A 3 6.36 -18.08 2.37
N CYS A 4 5.71 -17.02 2.86
CA CYS A 4 5.55 -15.81 2.05
C CYS A 4 6.87 -15.02 1.99
N LYS A 5 7.60 -15.17 0.87
CA LYS A 5 8.86 -14.45 0.60
C LYS A 5 8.63 -13.08 -0.06
N VAL A 6 7.51 -12.92 -0.78
CA VAL A 6 7.17 -11.69 -1.49
C VAL A 6 5.71 -11.37 -1.21
N ILE A 7 5.43 -10.14 -0.80
CA ILE A 7 4.07 -9.63 -0.59
C ILE A 7 3.75 -8.66 -1.71
N LEU A 8 2.65 -8.92 -2.42
CA LEU A 8 2.01 -7.93 -3.28
C LEU A 8 1.01 -7.14 -2.45
N CYS A 9 1.30 -5.86 -2.25
CA CYS A 9 0.44 -4.90 -1.56
C CYS A 9 -0.31 -4.10 -2.64
N ASN A 10 -1.58 -4.47 -2.86
CA ASN A 10 -2.49 -3.79 -3.78
C ASN A 10 -3.70 -3.25 -3.00
N PRO A 11 -3.51 -2.21 -2.16
CA PRO A 11 -4.59 -1.65 -1.36
C PRO A 11 -5.62 -0.89 -2.21
N PRO A 12 -6.85 -0.68 -1.72
CA PRO A 12 -7.81 0.21 -2.36
C PRO A 12 -7.33 1.68 -2.32
N ASP A 13 -7.03 2.23 -3.49
CA ASP A 13 -6.57 3.60 -3.71
C ASP A 13 -7.66 4.49 -4.36
N SER A 14 -7.30 5.71 -4.73
CA SER A 14 -8.20 6.65 -5.41
C SER A 14 -8.54 6.29 -6.86
N ARG A 15 -7.80 5.35 -7.47
CA ARG A 15 -7.90 4.97 -8.89
C ARG A 15 -7.78 6.15 -9.86
N SER A 16 -7.12 7.23 -9.45
CA SER A 16 -7.06 8.51 -10.16
C SER A 16 -6.27 8.48 -11.49
N ALA A 17 -5.52 7.41 -11.76
CA ALA A 17 -4.81 7.19 -13.03
C ALA A 17 -5.65 6.43 -14.06
N LEU A 18 -6.83 5.91 -13.71
CA LEU A 18 -7.70 5.23 -14.67
C LEU A 18 -8.39 6.23 -15.60
N ILE A 19 -8.11 6.10 -16.90
CA ILE A 19 -8.71 6.94 -17.95
C ILE A 19 -10.12 6.43 -18.30
N GLN A 20 -10.31 5.10 -18.30
CA GLN A 20 -11.58 4.45 -18.64
C GLN A 20 -12.02 3.47 -17.53
N PRO A 21 -12.59 3.99 -16.42
CA PRO A 21 -12.97 3.18 -15.28
C PRO A 21 -13.99 2.06 -15.58
N LEU A 22 -14.87 2.29 -16.55
CA LEU A 22 -15.87 1.30 -16.97
C LEU A 22 -15.26 0.17 -17.79
N ASP A 23 -14.33 0.48 -18.70
CA ASP A 23 -13.63 -0.55 -19.47
C ASP A 23 -12.75 -1.39 -18.55
N PHE A 24 -12.11 -0.76 -17.56
CA PHE A 24 -11.38 -1.48 -16.51
C PHE A 24 -12.30 -2.43 -15.73
N LEU A 25 -13.46 -1.95 -15.27
CA LEU A 25 -14.42 -2.78 -14.54
C LEU A 25 -14.90 -3.98 -15.37
N TYR A 26 -15.20 -3.75 -16.65
CA TYR A 26 -15.68 -4.78 -17.55
C TYR A 26 -14.62 -5.82 -17.90
N ASN A 27 -13.37 -5.37 -18.14
CA ASN A 27 -12.29 -6.23 -18.62
C ASN A 27 -11.58 -7.01 -17.51
N GLU A 28 -11.44 -6.43 -16.33
CA GLU A 28 -10.74 -7.08 -15.20
C GLU A 28 -11.68 -7.99 -14.37
N GLY A 29 -12.95 -8.14 -14.77
CA GLY A 29 -13.93 -8.96 -14.06
C GLY A 29 -14.24 -8.46 -12.64
N GLU A 30 -14.05 -7.15 -12.43
CA GLU A 30 -14.19 -6.49 -11.14
C GLU A 30 -15.68 -6.42 -10.72
N ASP A 31 -15.93 -6.36 -9.41
CA ASP A 31 -17.29 -6.34 -8.87
C ASP A 31 -18.01 -5.02 -9.19
N VAL A 32 -19.26 -5.10 -9.67
CA VAL A 32 -20.15 -3.96 -9.93
C VAL A 32 -20.33 -3.07 -8.69
N SER A 33 -20.13 -3.60 -7.48
CA SER A 33 -20.09 -2.80 -6.24
C SER A 33 -18.99 -1.73 -6.26
N LEU A 34 -17.96 -1.89 -7.10
CA LEU A 34 -16.88 -0.94 -7.33
C LEU A 34 -17.29 0.26 -8.20
N LEU A 35 -18.44 0.23 -8.88
CA LEU A 35 -18.98 1.39 -9.59
C LEU A 35 -19.10 2.63 -8.70
N LYS A 36 -19.45 2.45 -7.43
CA LYS A 36 -19.54 3.55 -6.47
C LYS A 36 -18.18 4.22 -6.25
N HIS A 37 -17.09 3.46 -6.30
CA HIS A 37 -15.73 3.99 -6.19
C HIS A 37 -15.34 4.77 -7.44
N PHE A 38 -15.74 4.31 -8.63
CA PHE A 38 -15.50 5.02 -9.89
C PHE A 38 -16.37 6.26 -10.10
N SER A 39 -17.53 6.34 -9.44
CA SER A 39 -18.39 7.53 -9.47
C SER A 39 -17.88 8.69 -8.61
N GLN A 40 -16.87 8.46 -7.76
CA GLN A 40 -16.29 9.51 -6.91
C GLN A 40 -15.40 10.42 -7.75
N PRO A 41 -15.42 11.75 -7.52
CA PRO A 41 -14.48 12.65 -8.18
C PRO A 41 -13.04 12.26 -7.83
N THR A 42 -12.22 12.02 -8.86
CA THR A 42 -10.80 11.61 -8.73
C THR A 42 -9.93 12.64 -8.02
N GLU A 43 -10.43 13.87 -7.82
CA GLU A 43 -9.77 14.97 -7.11
C GLU A 43 -10.39 15.30 -5.75
N ASN A 44 -11.31 14.46 -5.25
CA ASN A 44 -11.87 14.66 -3.91
C ASN A 44 -10.81 14.44 -2.83
N LYS A 45 -10.28 15.53 -2.28
CA LYS A 45 -9.23 15.54 -1.24
C LYS A 45 -9.61 14.74 0.01
N GLY A 46 -10.89 14.70 0.39
CA GLY A 46 -11.36 13.93 1.53
C GLY A 46 -11.21 12.43 1.28
N TYR A 47 -11.66 11.98 0.10
CA TYR A 47 -11.55 10.59 -0.33
C TYR A 47 -10.08 10.15 -0.50
N ILE A 48 -9.23 10.99 -1.10
CA ILE A 48 -7.79 10.70 -1.23
C ILE A 48 -7.16 10.51 0.16
N LYS A 49 -7.52 11.34 1.14
CA LYS A 49 -7.01 11.20 2.51
C LYS A 49 -7.41 9.86 3.15
N GLU A 50 -8.64 9.40 2.92
CA GLU A 50 -9.10 8.09 3.39
C GLU A 50 -8.38 6.92 2.70
N CYS A 51 -8.04 7.08 1.41
CA CYS A 51 -7.21 6.11 0.68
C CYS A 51 -5.82 6.03 1.31
N ILE A 52 -5.13 7.17 1.47
CA ILE A 52 -3.79 7.24 2.05
C ILE A 52 -3.72 6.56 3.43
N GLN A 53 -4.74 6.76 4.27
CA GLN A 53 -4.81 6.10 5.58
C GLN A 53 -4.87 4.58 5.48
N ARG A 54 -5.69 4.05 4.57
CA ARG A 54 -5.82 2.60 4.33
C ARG A 54 -4.54 2.04 3.72
N GLU A 55 -4.04 2.67 2.67
CA GLU A 55 -2.80 2.32 1.97
C GLU A 55 -1.62 2.24 2.95
N THR A 56 -1.46 3.26 3.79
CA THR A 56 -0.42 3.29 4.84
C THR A 56 -0.58 2.12 5.81
N ALA A 57 -1.80 1.80 6.24
CA ALA A 57 -2.04 0.68 7.16
C ALA A 57 -1.65 -0.67 6.54
N TYR A 58 -2.03 -0.92 5.28
CA TYR A 58 -1.63 -2.12 4.55
C TYR A 58 -0.11 -2.20 4.38
N MET A 59 0.51 -1.09 4.00
CA MET A 59 1.95 -1.05 3.77
C MET A 59 2.73 -1.32 5.06
N LYS A 60 2.32 -0.73 6.19
CA LYS A 60 2.89 -1.01 7.52
C LYS A 60 2.73 -2.47 7.93
N GLN A 61 1.60 -3.10 7.62
CA GLN A 61 1.41 -4.52 7.91
C GLN A 61 2.30 -5.40 7.04
N ALA A 62 2.41 -5.08 5.74
CA ALA A 62 3.21 -5.83 4.78
C ALA A 62 4.71 -5.83 5.15
N VAL A 63 5.28 -4.66 5.49
CA VAL A 63 6.71 -4.58 5.84
C VAL A 63 7.07 -5.24 7.17
N ARG A 64 6.09 -5.37 8.08
CA ARG A 64 6.28 -6.03 9.38
C ARG A 64 6.24 -7.55 9.29
N TYR A 65 5.92 -8.10 8.11
CA TYR A 65 5.81 -9.53 7.93
C TYR A 65 7.20 -10.21 8.04
N PRO A 66 7.45 -11.07 9.05
CA PRO A 66 8.81 -11.47 9.41
C PRO A 66 9.58 -12.24 8.32
N LEU A 67 8.87 -12.97 7.46
CA LEU A 67 9.49 -13.83 6.44
C LEU A 67 9.52 -13.19 5.05
N ALA A 68 8.94 -11.98 4.90
CA ALA A 68 8.91 -11.29 3.63
C ALA A 68 10.30 -10.70 3.33
N LYS A 69 10.83 -11.04 2.16
CA LYS A 69 12.08 -10.49 1.63
C LYS A 69 11.84 -9.27 0.74
N ALA A 70 10.65 -9.17 0.15
CA ALA A 70 10.25 -8.04 -0.67
C ALA A 70 8.77 -7.74 -0.48
N VAL A 71 8.44 -6.45 -0.57
CA VAL A 71 7.06 -5.98 -0.70
C VAL A 71 6.97 -5.16 -1.99
N VAL A 72 6.03 -5.53 -2.86
CA VAL A 72 5.72 -4.81 -4.09
C VAL A 72 4.46 -4.02 -3.84
N TYR A 73 4.56 -2.70 -3.86
CA TYR A 73 3.43 -1.78 -3.68
C TYR A 73 2.92 -1.33 -5.04
N VAL A 74 1.62 -1.50 -5.29
CA VAL A 74 0.99 -1.16 -6.57
C VAL A 74 -0.23 -0.31 -6.29
N THR A 75 -0.41 0.73 -7.11
CA THR A 75 -1.60 1.57 -7.11
C THR A 75 -2.04 1.84 -8.55
N PHE A 76 -3.28 2.27 -8.71
CA PHE A 76 -3.85 2.92 -9.89
C PHE A 76 -4.01 4.42 -9.66
N SER A 77 -3.11 5.04 -8.89
CA SER A 77 -3.15 6.47 -8.57
C SER A 77 -2.02 7.26 -9.25
N LYS A 78 -2.32 8.49 -9.66
CA LYS A 78 -1.32 9.48 -10.12
C LYS A 78 -0.84 10.40 -8.99
N ASN A 79 -1.40 10.29 -7.78
CA ASN A 79 -1.09 11.19 -6.67
C ASN A 79 0.18 10.73 -5.95
N LYS A 80 1.17 11.63 -5.81
CA LYS A 80 2.41 11.33 -5.06
C LYS A 80 2.16 10.93 -3.61
N SER A 81 1.11 11.49 -3.02
CA SER A 81 0.68 11.20 -1.65
C SER A 81 0.17 9.77 -1.45
N GLU A 82 -0.24 9.09 -2.53
CA GLU A 82 -0.63 7.67 -2.52
C GLU A 82 0.52 6.75 -2.98
N ASN A 83 1.59 7.32 -3.54
CA ASN A 83 2.70 6.60 -4.16
C ASN A 83 4.00 6.78 -3.37
N GLU A 84 4.88 7.66 -3.84
CA GLU A 84 6.24 7.82 -3.32
C GLU A 84 6.23 8.19 -1.83
N GLU A 85 5.31 9.05 -1.40
CA GLU A 85 5.25 9.52 -0.01
C GLU A 85 4.96 8.38 0.98
N ILE A 86 4.05 7.46 0.64
CA ILE A 86 3.74 6.29 1.48
C ILE A 86 4.93 5.34 1.57
N VAL A 87 5.59 5.10 0.44
CA VAL A 87 6.79 4.25 0.39
C VAL A 87 7.90 4.85 1.24
N HIS A 88 8.22 6.14 1.06
CA HIS A 88 9.25 6.81 1.83
C HIS A 88 8.94 6.85 3.32
N ALA A 89 7.71 7.21 3.70
CA ALA A 89 7.29 7.25 5.10
C ALA A 89 7.43 5.87 5.75
N THR A 90 6.98 4.81 5.08
CA THR A 90 7.04 3.45 5.63
C THR A 90 8.47 2.95 5.77
N VAL A 91 9.32 3.17 4.76
CA VAL A 91 10.73 2.73 4.78
C VAL A 91 11.52 3.46 5.86
N ASN A 92 11.30 4.78 6.02
CA ASN A 92 11.96 5.57 7.05
C ASN A 92 11.57 5.08 8.45
N GLU A 93 10.27 4.91 8.72
CA GLU A 93 9.77 4.40 10.00
C GLU A 93 10.33 3.01 10.33
N GLN A 94 10.43 2.10 9.35
CA GLN A 94 11.04 0.79 9.54
C GLN A 94 12.54 0.87 9.83
N THR A 95 13.25 1.79 9.18
CA THR A 95 14.69 1.99 9.39
C THR A 95 14.97 2.54 10.79
N GLU A 96 14.14 3.48 11.27
CA GLU A 96 14.21 4.02 12.63
C GLU A 96 13.94 2.91 13.68
N GLN A 97 12.91 2.09 13.49
CA GLN A 97 12.57 0.99 14.40
C GLN A 97 13.71 -0.04 14.50
N ARG A 98 14.38 -0.36 13.38
CA ARG A 98 15.56 -1.25 13.38
C ARG A 98 16.75 -0.64 14.09
N SER A 99 16.92 0.67 14.01
CA SER A 99 18.03 1.38 14.66
C SER A 99 17.86 1.47 16.18
N GLN A 100 16.62 1.43 16.67
CA GLN A 100 16.29 1.51 18.11
C GLN A 100 16.23 0.14 18.81
N THR A 101 16.23 -0.96 18.08
CA THR A 101 16.19 -2.31 18.68
C THR A 101 17.62 -2.79 18.99
N PRO A 102 18.05 -2.90 20.26
CA PRO A 102 19.38 -3.41 20.58
C PRO A 102 19.50 -4.87 20.13
N ARG A 103 20.58 -5.19 19.40
CA ARG A 103 20.90 -6.58 19.04
C ARG A 103 21.07 -7.38 20.33
N LYS A 104 20.16 -8.32 20.60
CA LYS A 104 20.27 -9.27 21.73
C LYS A 104 21.28 -10.40 21.49
N ASP A 105 22.26 -10.18 20.60
CA ASP A 105 23.30 -11.14 20.26
C ASP A 105 24.67 -10.54 20.56
N ALA A 106 24.92 -10.30 21.84
CA ALA A 106 26.26 -10.33 22.41
C ALA A 106 26.22 -11.38 23.52
N GLY A 107 26.08 -12.64 23.10
CA GLY A 107 26.29 -13.78 23.98
C GLY A 107 27.73 -13.75 24.46
N PHE A 108 27.91 -13.49 25.75
CA PHE A 108 29.12 -13.80 26.47
C PHE A 108 29.28 -15.33 26.48
N TYR A 109 30.30 -15.82 25.78
CA TYR A 109 31.08 -17.00 26.16
C TYR A 109 32.51 -16.80 25.67
#